data_AF-A0A6V7PUY9-F1
#
_entry.id   AF-A0A6V7PUY9-F1
#
_cell.length_a   1.000
_cell.length_b   1.000
_cell.length_c   1.000
_cell.angle_alpha   90.00
_cell.angle_beta   90.00
_cell.angle_gamma   90.00
#
_symmetry.space_group_name_H-M   'P 1'
#
loop_
_entity.id
_entity.type
_entity.pdbx_description
1 polymer ?
#
loop_
_entity_poly.entity_id
_entity_poly.type
_entity_poly.pdbx_seq_one_letter_code
_entity_poly.pdbx_strand_id
1 'polypeptide(L)'
;MGLPRSQAGHNAIWVIIDRLTKSAHFIPIHITWTGEKLAQVYLDEIVRLHGVPISIVYEILERVGPVAYRLALPPNLLEVHNVFHVSVLRKYIFDPTHVLDATPLELREDLSFGELS
;
A
#
# COMPACT_ATOMS: atom_id res chain seq x y z
N MET A 1 -17.02 7.21 -9.65
CA MET A 1 -18.08 7.12 -8.62
C MET A 1 -17.47 6.47 -7.38
N GLY A 2 -17.46 7.15 -6.23
CA GLY A 2 -16.91 6.65 -4.97
C GLY A 2 -17.95 5.97 -4.09
N LEU A 3 -17.53 5.48 -2.93
CA LEU A 3 -18.41 5.02 -1.85
C LEU A 3 -19.25 6.19 -1.30
N PRO A 4 -20.38 5.93 -0.62
CA PRO A 4 -21.08 6.94 0.14
C PRO A 4 -20.15 7.66 1.11
N ARG A 5 -20.33 8.97 1.29
CA ARG A 5 -19.50 9.77 2.19
C ARG A 5 -19.71 9.34 3.64
N SER A 6 -18.61 9.08 4.34
CA SER A 6 -18.56 8.93 5.80
C SER A 6 -18.80 10.27 6.51
N GLN A 7 -19.03 10.24 7.83
CA GLN A 7 -19.13 11.45 8.66
C GLN A 7 -17.85 12.31 8.61
N ALA A 8 -16.68 11.68 8.49
CA ALA A 8 -15.39 12.34 8.33
C ALA A 8 -15.13 12.83 6.88
N GLY A 9 -16.10 12.69 5.98
CA GLY A 9 -16.01 13.18 4.60
C GLY A 9 -15.34 12.21 3.61
N HIS A 10 -14.70 11.12 4.04
CA HIS A 10 -14.12 10.11 3.15
C HIS A 10 -15.15 9.43 2.26
N ASN A 11 -14.79 9.13 1.02
CA ASN A 11 -15.67 8.52 0.01
C ASN A 11 -14.98 7.41 -0.81
N ALA A 12 -13.81 6.94 -0.39
CA ALA A 12 -13.15 5.78 -0.96
C ALA A 12 -12.30 5.10 0.13
N ILE A 13 -11.96 3.83 -0.12
CA ILE A 13 -11.03 3.08 0.71
C ILE A 13 -9.81 2.75 -0.16
N TRP A 14 -8.65 3.23 0.24
CA TRP A 14 -7.38 2.84 -0.36
C TRP A 14 -6.91 1.55 0.30
N VAL A 15 -6.83 0.49 -0.50
CA VAL A 15 -6.35 -0.82 -0.04
C VAL A 15 -4.90 -0.98 -0.44
N ILE A 16 -4.02 -1.11 0.55
CA ILE A 16 -2.59 -1.32 0.34
C ILE A 16 -2.25 -2.71 0.85
N ILE A 17 -1.61 -3.51 0.01
CA ILE A 17 -1.36 -4.93 0.28
C ILE A 17 0.15 -5.15 0.43
N ASP A 18 0.56 -5.64 1.59
CA ASP A 18 1.86 -6.26 1.74
C ASP A 18 1.79 -7.71 1.24
N ARG A 19 2.58 -8.01 0.21
CA ARG A 19 2.60 -9.33 -0.41
C ARG A 19 3.41 -10.36 0.36
N LEU A 20 4.35 -9.94 1.22
CA LEU A 20 5.15 -10.86 2.02
C LEU A 20 4.29 -11.44 3.14
N THR A 21 3.61 -10.58 3.90
CA THR A 21 2.74 -11.01 5.01
C THR A 21 1.30 -11.33 4.59
N LYS A 22 0.91 -11.00 3.34
CA LYS A 22 -0.49 -11.05 2.85
C LYS A 22 -1.45 -10.16 3.65
N SER A 23 -0.92 -9.14 4.32
CA SER A 23 -1.70 -8.17 5.09
C SER A 23 -2.25 -7.08 4.18
N ALA A 24 -3.46 -6.61 4.47
CA ALA A 24 -4.11 -5.50 3.79
C ALA A 24 -4.40 -4.36 4.77
N HIS A 25 -3.92 -3.16 4.44
CA HIS A 25 -4.28 -1.91 5.08
C HIS A 25 -5.48 -1.32 4.35
N PHE A 26 -6.50 -0.92 5.11
CA PHE A 26 -7.71 -0.28 4.58
C PHE A 26 -7.74 1.15 5.09
N ILE A 27 -7.30 2.08 4.25
CA ILE A 27 -7.15 3.49 4.62
C ILE A 27 -8.33 4.27 4.04
N PRO A 28 -9.19 4.90 4.85
CA PRO A 28 -10.26 5.74 4.34
C PRO A 28 -9.65 7.00 3.70
N ILE A 29 -10.03 7.30 2.47
CA ILE A 29 -9.54 8.46 1.71
C ILE A 29 -10.69 9.25 1.09
N HIS A 30 -10.38 10.45 0.60
CA HIS A 30 -11.26 11.17 -0.29
C HIS A 30 -10.66 11.23 -1.70
N ILE A 31 -11.46 10.92 -2.73
CA ILE A 31 -10.99 10.84 -4.13
C ILE A 31 -10.45 12.18 -4.68
N THR A 32 -10.71 13.30 -4.01
CA THR A 32 -10.22 14.63 -4.41
C THR A 32 -8.98 15.07 -3.62
N TRP A 33 -8.44 14.21 -2.75
CA TRP A 33 -7.16 14.50 -2.10
C TRP A 33 -6.05 14.59 -3.14
N THR A 34 -5.10 15.49 -2.90
CA THR A 34 -3.95 15.70 -3.79
C THR A 34 -2.95 14.55 -3.66
N GLY A 35 -2.02 14.46 -4.62
CA GLY A 35 -0.94 13.47 -4.58
C GLY A 35 -0.09 13.61 -3.32
N GLU A 36 0.21 14.84 -2.90
CA GLU A 36 0.96 15.16 -1.67
C GLU A 36 0.24 14.61 -0.44
N LYS A 37 -1.08 14.80 -0.34
CA LYS A 37 -1.86 14.30 0.79
C LYS A 37 -1.88 12.78 0.83
N LEU A 38 -2.00 12.13 -0.32
CA LEU A 38 -1.95 10.67 -0.43
C LEU A 38 -0.56 10.13 -0.09
N ALA A 39 0.51 10.80 -0.55
CA ALA A 39 1.89 10.44 -0.26
C ALA A 39 2.19 10.56 1.24
N GLN A 40 1.74 11.63 1.91
CA GLN A 40 1.90 11.77 3.35
C GLN A 40 1.21 10.63 4.11
N VAL A 41 -0.04 10.30 3.74
CA VAL A 41 -0.76 9.16 4.33
C VAL A 41 -0.03 7.84 4.07
N TYR A 42 0.56 7.67 2.89
CA TYR A 42 1.36 6.49 2.57
C TYR A 42 2.60 6.37 3.48
N LEU A 43 3.32 7.46 3.71
CA LEU A 43 4.48 7.47 4.61
C LEU A 43 4.07 7.13 6.05
N ASP A 44 3.01 7.77 6.55
CA ASP A 44 2.58 7.64 7.95
C ASP A 44 1.96 6.27 8.26
N GLU A 45 1.18 5.73 7.34
CA GLU A 45 0.40 4.51 7.56
C GLU A 45 1.11 3.24 7.07
N ILE A 46 2.03 3.34 6.11
CA ILE A 46 2.66 2.18 5.48
C ILE A 46 4.16 2.18 5.71
N VAL A 47 4.88 3.21 5.26
CA VAL A 47 6.36 3.20 5.31
C VAL A 47 6.87 3.16 6.74
N ARG A 48 6.21 3.87 7.66
CA ARG A 48 6.52 3.82 9.09
C ARG A 48 6.43 2.41 9.70
N LEU A 49 5.57 1.54 9.17
CA LEU A 49 5.33 0.19 9.70
C LEU A 49 6.12 -0.90 8.96
N HIS A 50 6.36 -0.71 7.66
CA HIS A 50 6.89 -1.76 6.79
C HIS A 50 8.23 -1.41 6.15
N GLY A 51 8.70 -0.18 6.35
CA GLY A 51 9.85 0.36 5.64
C GLY A 51 9.52 0.75 4.20
N VAL A 52 10.58 1.07 3.45
CA VAL A 52 10.46 1.53 2.06
C VAL A 52 10.26 0.32 1.14
N PRO A 53 9.17 0.25 0.37
CA PRO A 53 8.96 -0.83 -0.59
C PRO A 53 9.93 -0.70 -1.77
N ILE A 54 10.40 -1.84 -2.29
CA ILE A 54 11.21 -1.87 -3.53
C ILE A 54 10.39 -1.42 -4.75
N SER A 55 9.09 -1.71 -4.77
CA SER A 55 8.16 -1.20 -5.78
C SER A 55 6.72 -1.27 -5.25
N ILE A 56 5.94 -0.23 -5.58
CA ILE A 56 4.54 -0.07 -5.18
C ILE A 56 3.54 -0.39 -6.29
N VAL A 57 3.98 -0.49 -7.55
CA VAL A 57 3.10 -0.75 -8.70
C VAL A 57 3.51 -2.05 -9.40
N TYR A 58 2.51 -2.90 -9.64
CA TYR A 58 2.66 -4.12 -10.43
C TYR A 58 1.51 -4.19 -11.40
N GLU A 59 1.82 -4.46 -12.66
CA GLU A 59 0.81 -4.65 -13.69
C GLU A 59 0.07 -5.98 -13.45
N ILE A 60 -1.26 -5.97 -13.57
CA ILE A 60 -2.04 -7.20 -13.61
C ILE A 60 -1.99 -7.70 -15.06
N LEU A 61 -1.27 -8.80 -15.28
CA LEU A 61 -1.14 -9.42 -16.60
C LEU A 61 -2.45 -10.09 -17.02
N GLU A 62 -3.06 -10.84 -16.09
CA GLU A 62 -4.31 -11.56 -16.34
C GLU A 62 -5.03 -11.93 -15.03
N ARG A 63 -6.34 -12.16 -15.13
CA ARG A 63 -7.13 -12.79 -14.08
C ARG A 63 -7.18 -14.29 -14.34
N VAL A 64 -6.45 -15.07 -13.54
CA VAL A 64 -6.33 -16.54 -13.70
C VAL A 64 -7.45 -17.32 -12.99
N GLY A 65 -8.32 -16.64 -12.24
CA GLY A 65 -9.48 -17.25 -11.61
C GLY A 65 -10.42 -16.24 -10.96
N PRO A 66 -11.50 -16.70 -10.30
CA PRO A 66 -12.47 -15.81 -9.68
C PRO A 66 -11.86 -14.83 -8.68
N VAL A 67 -10.80 -15.24 -7.99
CA VAL A 67 -10.13 -14.47 -6.92
C VAL A 67 -8.60 -14.46 -7.08
N ALA A 68 -8.10 -14.70 -8.29
CA ALA A 68 -6.67 -14.90 -8.55
C ALA A 68 -6.21 -14.08 -9.74
N TYR A 69 -5.09 -13.37 -9.57
CA TYR A 69 -4.53 -12.45 -10.55
C TYR A 69 -3.04 -12.73 -10.74
N ARG A 70 -2.57 -12.76 -11.98
CA ARG A 70 -1.14 -12.83 -12.28
C ARG A 70 -0.57 -11.43 -12.39
N LEU A 71 0.53 -11.18 -11.70
CA LEU A 71 1.21 -9.88 -11.67
C LEU A 71 2.51 -9.92 -12.49
N ALA A 72 2.85 -8.81 -13.13
CA ALA A 72 4.19 -8.58 -13.67
C ALA A 72 5.13 -8.26 -12.49
N LEU A 73 5.86 -9.28 -12.02
CA LEU A 73 6.86 -9.08 -10.97
C LEU A 73 8.21 -8.66 -11.58
N PRO A 74 8.93 -7.71 -10.96
CA PRO A 74 10.25 -7.31 -11.41
C PRO A 74 11.26 -8.46 -11.21
N PRO A 75 12.39 -8.46 -11.95
CA PRO A 75 13.36 -9.57 -11.95
C PRO A 75 13.97 -9.88 -10.59
N ASN A 76 13.99 -8.93 -9.66
CA ASN A 76 14.48 -9.14 -8.29
C ASN A 76 13.49 -9.93 -7.39
N LEU A 77 12.29 -10.26 -7.89
CA LEU A 77 11.27 -11.04 -7.18
C LEU A 77 10.93 -12.37 -7.88
N LEU A 78 11.86 -12.93 -8.66
CA LEU A 78 11.65 -14.18 -9.41
C LEU A 78 11.34 -15.40 -8.53
N GLU A 79 11.77 -15.40 -7.27
CA GLU A 79 11.47 -16.47 -6.31
C GLU A 79 10.03 -16.43 -5.78
N VAL A 80 9.32 -15.30 -5.97
CA VAL A 80 7.94 -15.14 -5.52
C VAL A 80 7.00 -15.59 -6.63
N HIS A 81 6.04 -16.46 -6.30
CA HIS A 81 4.98 -16.81 -7.23
C HIS A 81 4.22 -15.56 -7.69
N ASN A 82 4.13 -15.39 -9.01
CA ASN A 82 3.49 -14.23 -9.62
C ASN A 82 1.95 -14.28 -9.62
N VAL A 83 1.34 -15.29 -9.00
CA VAL A 83 -0.11 -15.38 -8.83
C VAL A 83 -0.50 -14.93 -7.42
N PHE A 84 -1.36 -13.91 -7.38
CA PHE A 84 -1.89 -13.31 -6.18
C PHE A 84 -3.35 -13.69 -5.98
N HIS A 85 -3.66 -14.38 -4.89
CA HIS A 85 -5.02 -14.73 -4.49
C HIS A 85 -5.59 -13.69 -3.52
N VAL A 86 -6.65 -12.96 -3.91
CA VAL A 86 -7.25 -11.95 -3.01
C VAL A 86 -7.93 -12.60 -1.80
N SER A 87 -8.27 -13.88 -1.88
CA SER A 87 -8.91 -14.63 -0.77
C SER A 87 -7.97 -14.88 0.41
N VAL A 88 -6.66 -14.76 0.24
CA VAL A 88 -5.69 -14.94 1.34
C VAL A 88 -5.38 -13.65 2.09
N LEU A 89 -5.97 -12.52 1.66
CA LEU A 89 -5.78 -11.24 2.31
C LEU A 89 -6.31 -11.28 3.74
N ARG A 90 -5.46 -10.86 4.68
CA ARG A 90 -5.84 -10.64 6.07
C ARG A 90 -5.81 -9.16 6.35
N LYS A 91 -6.78 -8.66 7.13
CA LYS A 91 -6.73 -7.29 7.62
C LYS A 91 -5.47 -7.12 8.47
N TYR A 92 -4.67 -6.10 8.19
CA TYR A 92 -3.56 -5.73 9.07
C TYR A 92 -4.10 -5.36 10.46
N ILE A 93 -3.47 -5.92 11.50
CA ILE A 93 -3.74 -5.57 12.89
C ILE A 93 -2.52 -4.82 13.41
N PHE A 94 -2.74 -3.59 13.87
CA PHE A 94 -1.67 -2.75 14.39
C PHE A 94 -1.01 -3.41 15.60
N ASP A 95 0.31 -3.55 15.54
CA ASP A 95 1.16 -3.97 16.64
C ASP A 95 2.21 -2.85 16.86
N PRO A 96 2.31 -2.28 18.07
CA PRO A 96 3.32 -1.27 18.39
C PRO A 96 4.76 -1.72 18.08
N THR A 97 5.04 -3.02 18.13
CA THR A 97 6.36 -3.58 17.82
C THR A 97 6.72 -3.55 16.33
N HIS A 98 5.74 -3.29 15.45
CA HIS A 98 5.99 -3.11 14.02
C HIS A 98 6.37 -1.67 13.65
N VAL A 99 6.23 -0.71 14.57
CA VAL A 99 6.65 0.66 14.30
C VAL A 99 8.16 0.67 14.22
N LEU A 100 8.70 0.92 13.03
CA LEU A 100 10.12 1.14 12.87
C LEU A 100 10.47 2.46 13.56
N ASP A 101 11.62 2.51 14.24
CA ASP A 101 12.22 3.75 14.76
C ASP A 101 12.63 4.63 13.57
N ALA A 102 11.65 5.20 12.88
CA ALA A 102 11.85 6.02 11.71
C ALA A 102 11.93 7.47 12.16
N THR A 103 13.05 8.12 11.87
CA THR A 103 13.07 9.58 11.72
C THR A 103 11.90 10.01 10.81
N PRO A 104 11.22 11.14 11.09
CA PRO A 104 10.15 11.61 10.23
C PRO A 104 10.65 11.70 8.79
N LEU A 105 10.05 10.90 7.89
CA LEU A 105 10.35 10.96 6.47
C LEU A 105 9.70 12.22 5.93
N GLU A 106 10.50 13.24 5.63
CA GLU A 106 10.00 14.46 5.00
C GLU A 106 9.74 14.22 3.52
N LEU A 107 8.49 14.47 3.12
CA LEU A 107 8.10 14.50 1.73
C LEU A 107 8.62 15.80 1.10
N ARG A 108 9.45 15.67 0.06
CA ARG A 108 9.94 16.81 -0.72
C ARG A 108 8.88 17.29 -1.71
N GLU A 109 9.04 18.50 -2.24
CA GLU A 109 8.11 19.10 -3.20
C GLU A 109 7.97 18.27 -4.50
N ASP A 110 8.97 17.47 -4.85
CA ASP A 110 8.95 16.54 -5.98
C ASP A 110 8.31 15.18 -5.66
N LEU A 111 7.68 15.04 -4.48
CA LEU A 111 7.07 13.82 -3.94
C LEU A 111 8.07 12.69 -3.67
N SER A 112 9.38 12.96 -3.70
CA SER A 112 10.40 12.03 -3.21
C SER A 112 10.56 12.16 -1.68
N PHE A 113 11.08 11.11 -1.05
CA PHE A 113 11.49 11.13 0.36
C PHE A 113 12.99 10.88 0.44
N GLY A 114 13.67 11.48 1.42
CA GLY A 114 15.10 11.24 1.63
C GLY A 114 15.36 9.78 1.98
N GLU A 115 16.33 9.13 1.33
CA GLU A 115 16.79 7.79 1.74
C GLU A 115 17.30 7.84 3.19
N LEU A 116 16.97 6.80 3.95
CA LEU A 116 17.55 6.53 5.26
C LEU A 116 19.07 6.33 5.06
N SER A 117 19.87 7.27 5.55
CA SER A 117 21.34 7.15 5.63
C SER A 117 21.77 6.10 6.63
#